data_AF-A0A9D6ZYS4-F1
#
_entry.id   AF-A0A9D6ZYS4-F1
#
_cell.length_a   1.000
_cell.length_b   1.000
_cell.length_c   1.000
_cell.angle_alpha   90.00
_cell.angle_beta   90.00
_cell.angle_gamma   90.00
#
_symmetry.space_group_name_H-M   'P 1'
#
loop_
_entity.id
_entity.type
_entity.pdbx_description
1 polymer ?
#
loop_
_entity_poly.entity_id
_entity_poly.type
_entity_poly.pdbx_seq_one_letter_code
_entity_poly.pdbx_strand_id
1 'polypeptide(L)'
;MTAPQMDFEAYLDAQSALLGLPIAPEHRPGVLRYLQLAAGMAPRVMDFELGPADESGHVFVPVPPGGERGEQSGARGVYAERGERGEHGGKA
;
A
#
# COMPACT_ATOMS: atom_id res chain seq x y z
N MET A 1 10.18 -27.46 6.29
CA MET A 1 10.60 -26.77 7.53
C MET A 1 9.45 -25.89 7.96
N THR A 2 8.82 -26.17 9.10
CA THR A 2 7.73 -25.32 9.61
C THR A 2 8.34 -24.04 10.16
N ALA A 3 7.89 -22.89 9.66
CA ALA A 3 8.29 -21.59 10.20
C ALA A 3 7.87 -21.49 11.67
N PRO A 4 8.66 -20.84 12.55
CA PRO A 4 8.26 -20.65 13.94
C PRO A 4 6.90 -19.94 14.00
N GLN A 5 5.99 -20.50 14.79
CA GLN A 5 4.68 -19.92 15.03
C GLN A 5 4.88 -18.60 15.80
N MET A 6 4.44 -17.49 15.22
CA MET A 6 4.60 -16.16 15.80
C MET A 6 3.70 -15.99 17.03
N ASP A 7 4.25 -15.43 18.10
CA ASP A 7 3.46 -14.98 19.26
C ASP A 7 2.97 -13.54 19.01
N PHE A 8 1.70 -13.41 18.67
CA PHE A 8 1.09 -12.12 18.33
C PHE A 8 0.90 -11.19 19.53
N GLU A 9 0.76 -11.74 20.74
CA GLU A 9 0.59 -10.92 21.94
C GLU A 9 1.91 -10.27 22.34
N ALA A 10 2.97 -11.08 22.42
CA ALA A 10 4.31 -10.58 22.69
C ALA A 10 4.78 -9.61 21.61
N TYR A 11 4.46 -9.89 20.34
CA TYR A 11 4.76 -8.98 19.24
C TYR A 11 4.02 -7.65 19.39
N LEU A 12 2.71 -7.68 19.69
CA LEU A 12 1.92 -6.47 19.90
C LEU A 12 2.49 -5.61 21.04
N ASP A 13 2.86 -6.24 22.16
CA ASP A 13 3.44 -5.54 23.31
C ASP A 13 4.78 -4.89 22.96
N ALA A 14 5.67 -5.63 22.26
CA ALA A 14 6.96 -5.10 21.84
C ALA A 14 6.83 -3.94 20.85
N GLN A 15 5.95 -4.05 19.84
CA GLN A 15 5.79 -3.01 18.83
C GLN A 15 5.08 -1.77 19.38
N SER A 16 4.04 -1.95 20.20
CA SER A 16 3.33 -0.81 20.82
C SER A 16 4.25 0.01 21.72
N ALA A 17 5.11 -0.65 22.49
CA ALA A 17 6.14 0.01 23.30
C ALA A 17 7.17 0.75 22.44
N LEU A 18 7.67 0.11 21.37
CA LEU A 18 8.67 0.69 20.47
C LEU A 18 8.15 1.94 19.76
N LEU A 19 6.89 1.91 19.32
CA LEU A 19 6.24 3.02 18.60
C LEU A 19 5.73 4.12 19.54
N GLY A 20 5.75 3.90 20.86
CA GLY A 20 5.13 4.81 21.82
C GLY A 20 3.61 4.91 21.65
N LEU A 21 2.97 3.85 21.16
CA LEU A 21 1.54 3.79 20.86
C LEU A 21 0.85 2.79 21.79
N PRO A 22 0.52 3.18 23.04
CA PRO A 22 -0.10 2.26 23.99
C PRO A 22 -1.49 1.85 23.51
N ILE A 23 -1.78 0.56 23.57
CA ILE A 23 -3.09 0.00 23.22
C ILE A 23 -3.92 -0.14 24.47
N ALA A 24 -5.04 0.59 24.54
CA ALA A 24 -5.98 0.45 25.65
C ALA A 24 -6.52 -1.00 25.72
N PRO A 25 -6.77 -1.56 26.92
CA PRO A 25 -7.22 -2.94 27.07
C PRO A 25 -8.46 -3.27 26.24
N GLU A 26 -9.39 -2.32 26.10
CA GLU A 26 -10.65 -2.47 25.35
C GLU A 26 -10.42 -2.66 23.85
N HIS A 27 -9.29 -2.18 23.32
CA HIS A 27 -8.94 -2.28 21.91
C HIS A 27 -8.09 -3.52 21.59
N ARG A 28 -7.41 -4.08 22.59
CA ARG A 28 -6.46 -5.19 22.43
C ARG A 28 -7.05 -6.40 21.67
N PRO A 29 -8.27 -6.89 21.96
CA PRO A 29 -8.84 -8.02 21.21
C PRO A 29 -9.02 -7.72 19.72
N GLY A 30 -9.44 -6.50 19.39
CA GLY A 30 -9.61 -6.05 18.00
C GLY A 30 -8.29 -5.94 17.26
N VAL A 31 -7.27 -5.34 17.90
CA VAL A 31 -5.93 -5.19 17.32
C VAL A 31 -5.29 -6.55 17.07
N LEU A 32 -5.36 -7.48 18.03
CA LEU A 32 -4.83 -8.84 17.86
C LEU A 32 -5.49 -9.56 16.68
N ARG A 33 -6.81 -9.48 16.55
CA ARG A 33 -7.53 -10.12 15.45
C ARG A 33 -7.14 -9.55 14.09
N TYR A 34 -6.99 -8.23 13.97
CA TYR A 34 -6.53 -7.61 12.73
C TYR A 34 -5.08 -7.95 12.40
N LEU A 35 -4.21 -8.00 13.41
CA LEU A 35 -2.81 -8.41 13.24
C LEU A 35 -2.71 -9.85 12.69
N GLN A 36 -3.49 -10.78 13.25
CA GLN A 36 -3.58 -12.16 12.76
C GLN A 36 -4.09 -12.24 11.32
N LEU A 37 -5.11 -11.45 10.97
CA LEU A 37 -5.65 -11.38 9.61
C LEU A 37 -4.59 -10.90 8.62
N ALA A 38 -3.89 -9.81 8.94
CA ALA A 38 -2.82 -9.28 8.11
C ALA A 38 -1.66 -10.27 7.96
N ALA A 39 -1.26 -10.93 9.05
CA ALA A 39 -0.25 -11.98 9.02
C ALA A 39 -0.64 -13.17 8.13
N GLY A 40 -1.94 -13.51 8.06
CA GLY A 40 -2.45 -14.53 7.12
C GLY A 40 -2.34 -14.13 5.64
N MET A 41 -2.24 -12.84 5.33
CA MET A 41 -2.02 -12.33 3.97
C MET A 41 -0.53 -12.30 3.60
N ALA A 42 0.36 -12.06 4.57
CA ALA A 42 1.79 -11.88 4.33
C ALA A 42 2.42 -13.00 3.46
N PRO A 43 2.16 -14.31 3.68
CA PRO A 43 2.71 -15.35 2.81
C PRO A 43 2.38 -15.18 1.33
N ARG A 44 1.17 -14.68 1.00
CA ARG A 44 0.75 -14.44 -0.39
C ARG A 44 1.53 -13.31 -1.06
N VAL A 45 1.94 -12.32 -0.28
CA VAL A 45 2.76 -11.19 -0.77
C VAL A 45 4.23 -11.58 -0.84
N MET A 46 4.69 -12.42 0.08
CA MET A 46 6.09 -12.86 0.14
C MET A 46 6.42 -14.00 -0.85
N ASP A 47 5.42 -14.61 -1.48
CA ASP A 47 5.59 -15.71 -2.45
C ASP A 47 6.09 -15.25 -3.83
N PHE A 48 6.15 -13.94 -4.07
CA PHE A 48 6.70 -13.40 -5.32
C PHE A 48 8.23 -13.45 -5.29
N GLU A 49 8.83 -14.00 -6.34
CA GLU A 49 10.28 -13.92 -6.54
C GLU A 49 10.67 -12.47 -6.81
N LEU A 50 11.60 -11.95 -5.99
CA LEU A 50 12.17 -10.61 -6.14
C LEU A 50 13.69 -10.72 -6.31
N GLY A 51 14.21 -10.05 -7.33
CA GLY A 51 15.62 -9.83 -7.57
C GLY A 51 16.10 -8.47 -7.04
N PRO A 52 17.42 -8.24 -6.96
CA PRO A 52 17.99 -6.97 -6.48
C PRO A 52 17.63 -5.74 -7.33
N ALA A 53 17.14 -5.94 -8.55
CA ALA A 53 16.72 -4.87 -9.47
C ALA A 53 15.22 -4.55 -9.38
N ASP A 54 14.44 -5.31 -8.59
CA ASP A 54 13.03 -5.00 -8.37
C ASP A 54 12.91 -3.86 -7.37
N GLU A 55 12.48 -2.71 -7.89
CA GLU A 55 12.35 -1.48 -7.11
C GLU A 55 10.94 -1.31 -6.52
N SER A 56 10.83 -0.41 -5.54
CA SER A 56 9.55 0.06 -5.04
C SER A 56 8.69 0.63 -6.17
N GLY A 57 7.39 0.33 -6.18
CA GLY A 57 6.43 0.94 -7.11
C GLY A 57 6.35 2.47 -7.01
N HIS A 58 6.83 3.03 -5.89
CA HIS A 58 7.08 4.46 -5.72
C HIS A 58 8.58 4.75 -5.76
N VAL A 59 9.02 5.50 -6.77
CA VAL A 59 10.39 6.00 -6.91
C VAL A 59 10.44 7.50 -6.68
N PHE A 60 11.47 7.96 -5.96
CA PHE A 60 11.70 9.39 -5.74
C PHE A 60 12.23 10.04 -7.02
N VAL A 61 11.58 11.10 -7.48
CA VAL A 61 12.02 11.93 -8.60
C VAL A 61 12.24 13.36 -8.08
N PRO A 62 13.49 13.85 -8.04
CA PRO A 62 13.76 15.22 -7.62
C PRO A 62 13.08 16.23 -8.53
N VAL A 63 12.43 17.25 -7.96
CA VAL A 63 11.98 18.43 -8.70
C VAL A 63 13.06 19.53 -8.57
N PRO A 64 13.61 20.06 -9.67
CA PRO A 64 14.60 21.11 -9.59
C PRO A 64 13.98 22.43 -9.09
N PRO A 65 14.76 23.34 -8.48
CA PRO A 65 14.29 24.66 -8.10
C PRO A 65 13.70 25.40 -9.30
N GLY A 66 12.47 25.90 -9.17
CA GLY A 66 11.76 26.59 -10.26
C GLY A 66 11.05 25.66 -11.26
N GLY A 67 11.12 24.34 -11.08
CA GLY A 67 10.26 23.40 -11.80
C GLY A 67 8.81 23.55 -11.34
N GLU A 68 7.86 23.56 -12.29
CA GLU A 68 6.45 23.40 -11.96
C GLU A 68 6.29 22.12 -11.13
N ARG A 69 5.43 22.13 -10.10
CA ARG A 69 5.09 20.90 -9.37
C ARG A 69 4.50 19.93 -10.39
N GLY A 70 5.34 19.06 -10.93
CA GLY A 70 4.94 18.05 -11.89
C GLY A 70 3.72 17.35 -11.34
N GLU A 71 2.66 17.30 -12.15
CA GLU A 71 1.45 16.58 -11.85
C GLU A 71 1.88 15.21 -11.33
N GLN A 72 1.60 14.94 -10.05
CA GLN A 72 1.97 13.69 -9.41
C GLN A 72 1.38 12.61 -10.30
N SER A 73 2.23 11.90 -11.04
CA SER A 73 1.83 10.78 -11.88
C SER A 73 1.40 9.65 -10.94
N GLY A 74 0.22 9.81 -10.33
CA GLY A 74 -0.61 8.71 -9.93
C GLY A 74 -0.75 7.86 -11.18
N ALA A 75 -0.31 6.61 -11.08
CA ALA A 75 -0.48 5.59 -12.10
C ALA A 75 -1.83 5.82 -12.79
N ARG A 76 -1.81 6.31 -14.03
CA ARG A 76 -3.03 6.44 -14.83
C ARG A 76 -3.49 5.03 -15.08
N GLY A 77 -4.37 4.58 -14.19
CA GLY A 77 -5.16 3.40 -14.33
C GLY A 77 -5.80 3.41 -15.71
N VAL A 78 -5.72 2.25 -16.32
CA VAL A 78 -6.43 1.83 -17.52
C VAL A 78 -7.93 2.05 -17.29
N TYR A 79 -8.43 3.23 -17.62
CA TYR A 79 -9.86 3.48 -17.80
C TYR A 79 -10.02 4.19 -19.15
N ALA A 80 -10.19 3.38 -20.19
CA ALA A 80 -10.61 3.85 -21.50
C ALA A 80 -12.06 4.35 -21.38
N GLU A 81 -12.27 5.66 -21.40
CA GLU A 81 -13.60 6.23 -21.54
C GLU A 81 -14.13 5.98 -22.96
N ARG A 82 -15.07 5.05 -23.02
CA ARG A 82 -16.09 4.96 -24.06
C ARG A 82 -17.06 6.13 -23.85
N GLY A 83 -17.14 7.06 -24.79
CA GLY A 83 -18.08 8.20 -24.74
C GLY A 83 -18.11 9.05 -26.01
N GLU A 84 -18.76 8.53 -27.05
CA GLU A 84 -19.65 9.22 -28.00
C GLU A 84 -19.19 10.55 -28.65
N ARG A 85 -18.75 10.48 -29.92
CA ARG A 85 -18.75 11.62 -30.85
C ARG A 85 -20.13 11.74 -31.52
N GLY A 86 -20.97 12.65 -31.04
CA GLY A 86 -22.00 13.28 -31.86
C GLY A 86 -21.39 14.45 -32.62
N GLU A 87 -21.18 14.30 -33.92
CA GLU A 87 -20.74 15.37 -34.81
C GLU A 87 -21.83 16.44 -34.94
N HIS A 88 -21.55 17.66 -34.47
CA HIS A 88 -22.19 18.87 -34.96
C HIS A 88 -21.24 19.54 -35.98
N GLY A 89 -21.53 19.34 -37.26
CA GLY A 89 -20.95 20.09 -38.37
C GLY A 89 -22.08 20.54 -39.30
N GLY A 90 -22.53 21.78 -39.13
CA GLY A 90 -23.61 22.36 -39.93
C GLY A 90 -23.18 22.74 -41.34
N LYS A 91 -24.17 23.04 -42.19
CA LYS A 91 -24.11 24.11 -43.20
C LYS A 91 -25.50 24.71 -43.43
N ALA A 92 -25.42 26.00 -43.78
CA ALA A 92 -26.44 27.00 -44.12
C ALA A 92 -27.69 26.52 -44.85
#